data_AF-A0A2M8NES2-F1
#
_entry.id   AF-A0A2M8NES2-F1
#
_cell.length_a   1.000
_cell.length_b   1.000
_cell.length_c   1.000
_cell.angle_alpha   90.00
_cell.angle_beta   90.00
_cell.angle_gamma   90.00
#
_symmetry.space_group_name_H-M   'P 1'
#
loop_
_entity.id
_entity.type
_entity.pdbx_description
1 polymer ?
#
loop_
_entity_poly.entity_id
_entity_poly.type
_entity_poly.pdbx_seq_one_letter_code
_entity_poly.pdbx_strand_id
1 'polypeptide(L)'
;SYVLATLPGESQPEFLVMIPFTPRNKQNLIGMMVARCDGDNLGELLFLPMGREEIIPGPMQIEARINQDQNISKDLTLWNQQGSQVLRGQMLVLPIENTILYVAPIYLQAAQARMPQLKKV
;
A
#
# COMPACT_ATOMS: atom_id res chain seq x y z
N SER A 1 4.30 -3.33 4.54
CA SER A 1 4.20 -4.14 3.31
C SER A 1 5.53 -4.82 3.07
N TYR A 2 5.52 -6.02 2.50
CA TYR A 2 6.73 -6.70 2.05
C TYR A 2 7.00 -6.32 0.60
N VAL A 3 8.24 -5.98 0.26
CA VAL A 3 8.66 -5.65 -1.10
C VAL A 3 10.03 -6.22 -1.39
N LEU A 4 10.33 -6.43 -2.67
CA LEU A 4 11.68 -6.63 -3.16
C LEU A 4 12.14 -5.31 -3.80
N ALA A 5 13.11 -4.64 -3.19
CA ALA A 5 13.56 -3.32 -3.64
C ALA A 5 15.04 -3.07 -3.29
N THR A 6 15.68 -2.16 -4.03
CA THR A 6 17.05 -1.72 -3.76
C THR A 6 17.01 -0.47 -2.88
N LEU A 7 17.70 -0.53 -1.74
CA LEU A 7 17.81 0.63 -0.84
C LEU A 7 18.71 1.72 -1.42
N PRO A 8 18.51 2.99 -1.07
CA PRO A 8 19.42 4.07 -1.48
C PRO A 8 20.87 3.76 -1.07
N GLY A 9 21.79 3.80 -2.03
CA GLY A 9 23.20 3.48 -1.81
C GLY A 9 23.57 2.00 -1.99
N GLU A 10 22.58 1.10 -2.08
CA GLU A 10 22.79 -0.30 -2.37
C GLU A 10 22.71 -0.58 -3.88
N SER A 11 23.32 -1.69 -4.32
CA SER A 11 23.32 -2.10 -5.73
C SER A 11 22.47 -3.34 -6.01
N GLN A 12 22.11 -4.09 -4.96
CA GLN A 12 21.33 -5.32 -5.06
C GLN A 12 19.97 -5.13 -4.43
N PRO A 13 18.91 -5.75 -4.98
CA PRO A 13 17.60 -5.76 -4.35
C PRO A 13 17.61 -6.65 -3.10
N GLU A 14 16.85 -6.24 -2.09
CA GLU A 14 16.67 -6.95 -0.83
C GLU A 14 15.18 -7.14 -0.54
N PHE A 15 14.86 -8.17 0.23
CA PHE A 15 13.52 -8.37 0.75
C PHE A 15 13.32 -7.48 1.98
N LEU A 16 12.38 -6.55 1.89
CA LEU A 16 12.18 -5.50 2.87
C LEU A 16 10.76 -5.51 3.42
N VAL A 17 10.61 -5.28 4.72
CA VAL A 17 9.36 -4.81 5.31
C VAL A 17 9.41 -3.29 5.41
N MET A 18 8.47 -2.61 4.77
CA MET A 18 8.36 -1.15 4.81
C MET A 18 7.04 -0.71 5.42
N ILE A 19 7.09 0.35 6.25
CA ILE A 19 5.90 1.02 6.77
C ILE A 19 6.04 2.54 6.61
N PRO A 20 4.99 3.24 6.12
CA PRO A 20 4.99 4.69 6.08
C PRO A 20 4.99 5.27 7.48
N PHE A 21 5.78 6.33 7.70
CA PHE A 21 5.89 7.00 8.98
C PHE A 21 5.24 8.39 8.92
N THR A 22 4.11 8.52 9.61
CA THR A 22 3.40 9.79 9.83
C THR A 22 3.47 10.15 11.31
N PRO A 23 3.93 11.36 11.70
CA PRO A 23 4.02 11.74 13.10
C PRO A 23 2.64 11.75 13.78
N ARG A 24 2.64 11.55 15.10
CA ARG A 24 1.40 11.66 15.90
C ARG A 24 0.74 13.02 15.64
N ASN A 25 -0.57 13.01 15.40
CA ASN A 25 -1.38 14.20 15.11
C ASN A 25 -1.02 14.96 13.83
N LYS A 26 -0.20 14.37 12.95
CA LYS A 26 0.06 14.87 11.60
C LYS A 26 -0.39 13.81 10.60
N GLN A 27 -0.87 14.28 9.45
CA GLN A 27 -1.30 13.39 8.38
C GLN A 27 -0.28 13.35 7.23
N ASN A 28 0.82 14.09 7.32
CA ASN A 28 1.85 14.13 6.28
C ASN A 28 2.88 13.02 6.51
N LEU A 29 3.32 12.40 5.42
CA LEU A 29 4.40 11.42 5.42
C LEU A 29 5.73 12.15 5.64
N ILE A 30 6.56 11.66 6.55
CA ILE A 30 7.90 12.23 6.79
C ILE A 30 9.03 11.24 6.50
N GLY A 31 8.70 9.99 6.20
CA GLY A 31 9.68 8.93 5.98
C GLY A 31 9.05 7.56 5.90
N MET A 32 9.89 6.56 5.67
CA MET A 32 9.57 5.14 5.74
C MET A 32 10.45 4.49 6.81
N MET A 33 9.85 3.66 7.66
CA MET A 33 10.63 2.71 8.45
C MET A 33 10.76 1.43 7.65
N VAL A 34 11.98 0.91 7.56
CA VAL A 34 12.32 -0.27 6.77
C VAL A 34 13.02 -1.28 7.67
N ALA A 35 12.65 -2.54 7.56
CA ALA A 35 13.38 -3.68 8.13
C ALA A 35 13.90 -4.54 6.97
N ARG A 36 15.19 -4.90 7.03
CA ARG A 36 15.82 -5.81 6.06
C ARG A 36 15.54 -7.25 6.49
N CYS A 37 15.07 -8.08 5.56
CA CYS A 37 14.54 -9.42 5.85
C CYS A 37 15.32 -10.56 5.20
N ASP A 38 16.48 -10.28 4.60
CA ASP A 38 17.37 -11.26 4.00
C ASP A 38 18.83 -10.78 3.98
N GLY A 39 19.72 -11.63 3.47
CA GLY A 39 21.14 -11.32 3.28
C GLY A 39 21.93 -11.10 4.58
N ASP A 40 23.08 -10.44 4.43
CA ASP A 40 24.02 -10.17 5.53
C ASP A 40 23.46 -9.14 6.52
N ASN A 41 22.48 -8.35 6.10
CA ASN A 41 21.90 -7.25 6.88
C ASN A 41 20.55 -7.62 7.53
N LEU A 42 20.25 -8.93 7.60
CA LEU A 42 19.01 -9.43 8.17
C LEU A 42 18.75 -8.88 9.58
N GLY A 43 17.58 -8.28 9.77
CA GLY A 43 17.13 -7.73 11.06
C GLY A 43 17.53 -6.28 11.30
N GLU A 44 18.29 -5.66 10.40
CA GLU A 44 18.59 -4.23 10.49
C GLU A 44 17.33 -3.38 10.25
N LEU A 45 17.22 -2.29 11.01
CA LEU A 45 16.17 -1.29 10.89
C LEU A 45 16.74 0.04 10.40
N LEU A 46 16.07 0.63 9.41
CA LEU A 46 16.46 1.86 8.77
C LEU A 46 15.27 2.83 8.73
N PHE A 47 15.55 4.12 8.91
CA PHE A 47 14.58 5.17 8.66
C PHE A 47 15.00 5.94 7.42
N LEU A 48 14.18 5.91 6.36
CA LEU A 48 14.37 6.66 5.13
C LEU A 48 13.57 7.96 5.23
N PRO A 49 14.19 9.11 5.51
CA PRO A 49 13.48 10.38 5.61
C PRO A 49 13.01 10.85 4.23
N MET A 50 11.82 11.45 4.19
CA MET A 50 11.37 12.19 3.00
C MET A 50 11.98 13.59 3.00
N GLY A 51 12.24 14.11 1.80
CA GLY A 51 12.75 15.48 1.63
C GLY A 51 11.86 16.51 2.32
N ARG A 52 12.48 17.53 2.94
CA ARG A 52 11.74 18.59 3.65
C ARG A 52 11.18 19.67 2.72
N GLU A 53 11.53 19.62 1.45
CA GLU A 53 11.18 20.63 0.46
C GLU A 53 9.70 20.57 0.07
N GLU A 54 9.08 19.39 0.17
CA GLU A 54 7.69 19.17 -0.20
C GLU A 54 6.87 18.49 0.89
N ILE A 55 5.59 18.88 0.98
CA ILE A 55 4.63 18.24 1.88
C ILE A 55 4.08 16.99 1.19
N ILE A 56 4.55 15.83 1.61
CA ILE A 56 4.08 14.55 1.08
C ILE A 56 2.81 14.12 1.84
N PRO A 57 1.67 13.88 1.15
CA PRO A 57 0.45 13.41 1.80
C PRO A 57 0.64 12.02 2.40
N GLY A 58 0.20 11.82 3.64
CA GLY A 58 0.21 10.48 4.24
C GLY A 58 -0.92 9.59 3.71
N PRO A 59 -0.87 8.29 4.02
CA PRO A 59 -1.87 7.31 3.54
C PRO A 59 -3.31 7.73 3.81
N MET A 60 -3.59 8.27 5.00
CA MET A 60 -4.95 8.70 5.36
C MET A 60 -5.50 9.82 4.46
N GLN A 61 -4.64 10.75 4.01
CA GLN A 61 -5.07 11.82 3.11
C GLN A 61 -5.38 11.29 1.73
N ILE A 62 -4.54 10.38 1.22
CA ILE A 62 -4.78 9.74 -0.08
C ILE A 62 -6.04 8.88 -0.03
N GLU A 63 -6.26 8.14 1.05
CA GLU A 63 -7.46 7.33 1.23
C GLU A 63 -8.72 8.20 1.25
N ALA A 64 -8.67 9.35 1.94
CA ALA A 64 -9.76 10.31 1.93
C ALA A 64 -10.04 10.88 0.53
N ARG A 65 -8.99 11.21 -0.24
CA ARG A 65 -9.14 11.67 -1.64
C ARG A 65 -9.76 10.61 -2.53
N ILE A 66 -9.31 9.35 -2.42
CA ILE A 66 -9.88 8.21 -3.15
C ILE A 66 -11.37 8.03 -2.81
N ASN A 67 -11.75 8.18 -1.54
CA ASN A 67 -13.14 8.04 -1.11
C ASN A 67 -14.05 9.19 -1.57
N GLN A 68 -13.47 10.36 -1.82
CA GLN A 68 -14.19 11.54 -2.31
C GLN A 68 -14.27 11.59 -3.85
N ASP A 69 -13.51 10.76 -4.55
CA ASP A 69 -13.57 10.67 -6.01
C ASP A 69 -14.90 10.05 -6.46
N GLN A 70 -15.65 10.80 -7.25
CA GLN A 70 -16.98 10.40 -7.70
C GLN A 70 -16.96 9.20 -8.65
N ASN A 71 -15.92 9.07 -9.49
CA ASN A 71 -15.80 7.95 -10.42
C ASN A 71 -15.51 6.67 -9.64
N ILE A 72 -14.56 6.73 -8.70
CA ILE A 72 -14.23 5.58 -7.83
C ILE A 72 -15.44 5.20 -6.97
N SER A 73 -16.11 6.18 -6.36
CA SER A 73 -17.29 5.92 -5.52
C SER A 73 -18.41 5.22 -6.30
N LYS A 74 -18.65 5.63 -7.56
CA LYS A 74 -19.63 5.00 -8.44
C LYS A 74 -19.26 3.54 -8.74
N ASP A 75 -18.02 3.27 -9.10
CA ASP A 75 -17.55 1.93 -9.43
C ASP A 75 -17.58 1.01 -8.21
N LEU A 76 -17.09 1.49 -7.05
CA LEU A 76 -17.18 0.76 -5.78
C LEU A 76 -18.63 0.45 -5.39
N THR A 77 -19.54 1.40 -5.58
CA THR A 77 -20.97 1.19 -5.31
C THR A 77 -21.54 0.11 -6.22
N LEU A 78 -21.21 0.12 -7.51
CA LEU A 78 -21.66 -0.89 -8.47
C LEU A 78 -21.10 -2.29 -8.15
N TRP A 79 -19.82 -2.37 -7.79
CA TRP A 79 -19.18 -3.64 -7.45
C TRP A 79 -19.61 -4.20 -6.10
N ASN A 80 -20.07 -3.34 -5.18
CA ASN A 80 -20.55 -3.73 -3.86
C ASN A 80 -22.07 -3.97 -3.84
N GLN A 81 -22.60 -4.59 -4.90
CA GLN A 81 -24.01 -4.89 -5.11
C GLN A 81 -24.19 -6.30 -5.71
N GLN A 82 -25.45 -6.74 -5.84
CA GLN A 82 -25.84 -7.97 -6.54
C GLN A 82 -25.11 -9.25 -6.07
N GLY A 83 -24.86 -9.35 -4.76
CA GLY A 83 -24.19 -10.50 -4.19
C GLY A 83 -22.67 -10.50 -4.42
N SER A 84 -22.05 -9.34 -4.64
CA SER A 84 -20.61 -9.15 -4.46
C SER A 84 -20.33 -8.13 -3.35
N GLN A 85 -19.19 -8.30 -2.68
CA GLN A 85 -18.66 -7.43 -1.65
C GLN A 85 -17.28 -6.93 -2.07
N VAL A 86 -17.06 -5.62 -1.97
CA VAL A 86 -15.73 -5.04 -2.12
C VAL A 86 -14.99 -5.13 -0.79
N LEU A 87 -13.78 -5.69 -0.83
CA LEU A 87 -12.82 -5.66 0.26
C LEU A 87 -11.69 -4.68 -0.10
N ARG A 88 -11.42 -3.72 0.78
CA ARG A 88 -10.28 -2.81 0.63
C ARG A 88 -9.09 -3.35 1.40
N GLY A 89 -7.97 -3.53 0.72
CA GLY A 89 -6.72 -3.90 1.37
C GLY A 89 -6.00 -2.69 1.97
N GLN A 90 -4.88 -2.95 2.63
CA GLN A 90 -4.00 -1.90 3.13
C GLN A 90 -3.40 -1.10 1.96
N MET A 91 -3.42 0.22 2.06
CA MET A 91 -2.71 1.09 1.11
C MET A 91 -1.21 0.83 1.15
N LEU A 92 -0.64 0.59 -0.03
CA LEU A 92 0.80 0.50 -0.23
C LEU A 92 1.35 1.88 -0.54
N VAL A 93 2.42 2.26 0.14
CA VAL A 93 3.19 3.48 -0.12
C VAL A 93 4.56 3.04 -0.60
N LEU A 94 4.85 3.29 -1.88
CA LEU A 94 6.04 2.79 -2.56
C LEU A 94 6.88 3.99 -3.01
N PRO A 95 8.05 4.21 -2.41
CA PRO A 95 9.02 5.17 -2.95
C PRO A 95 9.54 4.68 -4.29
N ILE A 96 9.52 5.55 -5.30
CA ILE A 96 10.09 5.29 -6.63
C ILE A 96 10.90 6.53 -7.01
N GLU A 97 12.22 6.37 -7.11
CA GLU A 97 13.14 7.49 -7.34
C GLU A 97 12.85 8.66 -6.37
N ASN A 98 12.44 9.81 -6.89
CA ASN A 98 12.15 11.03 -6.11
C ASN A 98 10.66 11.26 -5.88
N THR A 99 9.81 10.24 -6.09
CA THR A 99 8.35 10.33 -5.99
C THR A 99 7.77 9.16 -5.18
N ILE A 100 6.49 9.23 -4.85
CA ILE A 100 5.75 8.22 -4.09
C ILE A 100 4.55 7.73 -4.91
N LEU A 101 4.50 6.41 -5.12
CA LEU A 101 3.34 5.73 -5.67
C LEU A 101 2.46 5.21 -4.54
N TYR A 102 1.18 5.57 -4.56
CA TYR A 102 0.16 5.05 -3.66
C TYR A 102 -0.71 4.04 -4.39
N VAL A 103 -0.84 2.84 -3.82
CA VAL A 103 -1.68 1.78 -4.39
C VAL A 103 -2.71 1.37 -3.35
N ALA A 104 -3.99 1.54 -3.66
CA ALA A 104 -5.11 1.10 -2.84
C ALA A 104 -5.72 -0.19 -3.45
N PRO A 105 -5.29 -1.39 -3.02
CA PRO A 105 -5.80 -2.62 -3.59
C PRO A 105 -7.25 -2.86 -3.20
N ILE A 106 -8.05 -3.30 -4.16
CA ILE A 106 -9.45 -3.70 -3.98
C ILE A 106 -9.62 -5.15 -4.42
N TYR A 107 -10.48 -5.87 -3.72
CA TYR A 107 -10.83 -7.26 -4.04
C TYR A 107 -12.33 -7.40 -4.10
N LEU A 108 -12.84 -8.16 -5.07
CA LEU A 108 -14.26 -8.49 -5.18
C LEU A 108 -14.48 -9.91 -4.68
N GLN A 109 -15.34 -10.05 -3.70
CA GLN A 109 -15.75 -11.35 -3.15
C GLN A 109 -17.20 -11.61 -3.50
N ALA A 110 -17.53 -12.82 -3.98
CA ALA A 110 -18.93 -13.23 -4.11
C ALA A 110 -19.54 -13.51 -2.73
N ALA A 111 -20.71 -12.95 -2.45
CA ALA A 111 -21.47 -13.11 -1.21
C ALA A 111 -22.04 -14.54 -1.06
N GLN A 112 -22.37 -15.21 -2.16
CA GLN A 112 -22.87 -16.59 -2.19
C GLN A 112 -22.07 -17.45 -3.17
N ALA A 113 -20.86 -17.82 -2.78
CA ALA A 113 -20.22 -19.11 -3.12
C ALA A 113 -18.89 -19.24 -2.37
N ARG A 114 -18.93 -19.70 -1.11
CA ARG A 114 -17.73 -20.17 -0.37
C ARG A 114 -17.37 -21.63 -0.68
N MET A 115 -17.90 -22.22 -1.77
CA MET A 115 -17.72 -23.64 -2.08
C MET A 115 -17.44 -23.85 -3.57
N PRO A 116 -16.22 -24.23 -3.97
CA PRO A 116 -15.92 -24.53 -5.37
C PRO A 116 -16.68 -25.79 -5.81
N GLN A 117 -17.34 -25.73 -6.96
CA GLN A 117 -17.91 -26.91 -7.61
C GLN A 117 -16.96 -27.43 -8.68
N LEU A 118 -16.56 -28.69 -8.56
CA LEU A 118 -15.81 -29.42 -9.57
C LEU A 118 -16.77 -29.78 -10.71
N LYS A 119 -16.73 -29.05 -11.83
CA LYS A 119 -17.37 -29.49 -13.08
C LYS A 119 -16.34 -30.25 -13.90
N LYS A 120 -16.62 -31.53 -14.13
CA LYS A 120 -15.97 -32.32 -15.17
C LYS A 120 -16.42 -31.78 -16.52
N VAL A 121 -15.48 -31.42 -17.37
CA VAL A 121 -15.68 -31.33 -18.82
C VAL A 121 -15.09 -32.59 -19.42
#